data_AF-A0A2V5MDC3-F1
#
_entry.id   AF-A0A2V5MDC3-F1
#
_cell.length_a   1.000
_cell.length_b   1.000
_cell.length_c   1.000
_cell.angle_alpha   90.00
_cell.angle_beta   90.00
_cell.angle_gamma   90.00
#
_symmetry.space_group_name_H-M   'P 1'
#
loop_
_entity.id
_entity.type
_entity.pdbx_description
1 polymer ?
#
loop_
_entity_poly.entity_id
_entity_poly.type
_entity_poly.pdbx_seq_one_letter_code
_entity_poly.pdbx_strand_id
1 'polypeptide(L)'
;MNDYQIETLVRKAPDQQAPDGLLEQLKRDIRLPIARPNHTPPIQSPWRRWFPALSFGVLLLGCFIALAVQTNQVFELGRENESLRAGTATLDQLRQDNAELQRLSAMTQDADRIEREHEELLRLRGEVARLRAQVEELAALRAENQHLQAERATAAANAGLSAEEDPLAAAQEKAKRIQCVNNLKQVGLAARIWASDHQDALPTDFVTMSNELSTPKLLLCPADTARKAAYNWQEFGGNSVSYQMLSPGAPETDPEVVYVRCSIHNNVGLVDGSVQQINPPVRVEKVDGKFKLVR
;
A
#
# COMPACT_ATOMS: atom_id res chain seq x y z
N MET A 1 -95.62 -26.32 108.61
CA MET A 1 -97.07 -26.34 108.41
C MET A 1 -97.28 -26.33 106.90
N ASN A 2 -97.85 -27.39 106.33
CA ASN A 2 -97.98 -27.53 104.87
C ASN A 2 -99.22 -26.75 104.38
N ASP A 3 -99.17 -26.26 103.14
CA ASP A 3 -100.11 -25.31 102.53
C ASP A 3 -101.59 -25.73 102.64
N TYR A 4 -101.89 -27.03 102.62
CA TYR A 4 -103.25 -27.56 102.74
C TYR A 4 -103.98 -27.15 104.04
N GLN A 5 -103.25 -27.06 105.15
CA GLN A 5 -103.85 -26.73 106.45
C GLN A 5 -104.18 -25.24 106.58
N ILE A 6 -103.40 -24.38 105.94
CA ILE A 6 -103.63 -22.93 105.93
C ILE A 6 -104.86 -22.64 105.06
N GLU A 7 -104.97 -23.28 103.90
CA GLU A 7 -106.12 -23.10 103.00
C GLU A 7 -107.45 -23.52 103.66
N THR A 8 -107.43 -24.55 104.52
CA THR A 8 -108.62 -25.00 105.25
C THR A 8 -109.08 -23.99 106.32
N LEU A 9 -108.15 -23.27 106.94
CA LEU A 9 -108.46 -22.27 107.97
C LEU A 9 -108.93 -20.94 107.38
N VAL A 10 -108.31 -20.49 106.28
CA VAL A 10 -108.68 -19.22 105.63
C VAL A 10 -110.12 -19.28 105.08
N ARG A 11 -110.57 -20.45 104.59
CA ARG A 11 -111.96 -20.64 104.13
C ARG A 11 -113.03 -20.54 105.23
N LYS A 12 -112.66 -20.50 106.52
CA LYS A 12 -113.61 -20.37 107.65
C LYS A 12 -113.81 -18.93 108.14
N ALA A 13 -113.10 -17.94 107.58
CA ALA A 13 -113.31 -16.55 107.97
C ALA A 13 -114.66 -16.02 107.41
N PRO A 14 -115.50 -15.33 108.21
CA PRO A 14 -116.76 -14.77 107.75
C PRO A 14 -116.56 -13.56 106.82
N ASP A 15 -117.42 -13.45 105.82
CA ASP A 15 -117.36 -12.45 104.75
C ASP A 15 -117.69 -11.03 105.25
N GLN A 16 -116.86 -10.04 104.91
CA GLN A 16 -117.08 -8.64 105.28
C GLN A 16 -117.91 -7.91 104.21
N GLN A 17 -119.06 -7.34 104.61
CA GLN A 17 -119.85 -6.48 103.73
C GLN A 17 -119.24 -5.08 103.63
N ALA A 18 -119.11 -4.59 102.40
CA ALA A 18 -118.64 -3.23 102.12
C ALA A 18 -119.68 -2.18 102.54
N PRO A 19 -119.27 -1.05 103.15
CA PRO A 19 -120.18 0.01 103.58
C PRO A 19 -120.84 0.75 102.41
N ASP A 20 -122.07 1.21 102.63
CA ASP A 20 -122.89 1.87 101.62
C ASP A 20 -122.22 3.14 101.06
N GLY A 21 -122.26 3.31 99.73
CA GLY A 21 -121.78 4.50 99.02
C GLY A 21 -120.38 4.41 98.38
N LEU A 22 -119.61 3.36 98.66
CA LEU A 22 -118.25 3.20 98.11
C LEU A 22 -118.18 3.19 96.57
N LEU A 23 -119.18 2.58 95.93
CA LEU A 23 -119.22 2.45 94.47
C LEU A 23 -119.35 3.81 93.75
N GLU A 24 -120.12 4.73 94.32
CA GLU A 24 -120.27 6.08 93.75
C GLU A 24 -119.03 6.97 94.00
N GLN A 25 -118.27 6.69 95.06
CA GLN A 25 -116.99 7.34 95.31
C GLN A 25 -115.92 6.86 94.31
N LEU A 26 -115.86 5.54 94.06
CA LEU A 26 -114.92 4.95 93.11
C LEU A 26 -115.17 5.39 91.66
N LYS A 27 -116.44 5.53 91.24
CA LYS A 27 -116.75 6.02 89.89
C LYS A 27 -116.34 7.47 89.66
N ARG A 28 -116.37 8.30 90.71
CA ARG A 28 -116.00 9.73 90.61
C ARG A 28 -114.50 9.94 90.42
N ASP A 29 -113.67 9.02 90.94
CA ASP A 29 -112.21 9.15 90.97
C ASP A 29 -111.48 8.51 89.78
N ILE A 30 -112.19 7.90 88.83
CA ILE A 30 -111.58 7.32 87.62
C ILE A 30 -111.33 8.41 86.57
N ARG A 31 -110.05 8.79 86.40
CA ARG A 31 -109.56 9.58 85.25
C ARG A 31 -108.68 8.70 84.34
N LEU A 32 -109.13 8.45 83.10
CA LEU A 32 -108.37 7.73 82.07
C LEU A 32 -107.49 8.70 81.26
N PRO A 33 -106.16 8.51 81.17
CA PRO A 33 -105.31 9.31 80.30
C PRO A 33 -105.47 8.94 78.81
N ILE A 34 -105.58 9.98 77.98
CA ILE A 34 -105.76 9.96 76.53
C ILE A 34 -104.46 9.49 75.82
N ALA A 35 -104.61 8.64 74.81
CA ALA A 35 -103.50 8.08 74.01
C ALA A 35 -102.74 9.16 73.21
N ARG A 36 -101.41 9.10 73.24
CA ARG A 36 -100.50 9.92 72.41
C ARG A 36 -99.99 9.11 71.19
N PRO A 37 -99.67 9.77 70.07
CA PRO A 37 -99.44 9.11 68.78
C PRO A 37 -98.04 8.48 68.67
N ASN A 38 -97.95 7.39 67.89
CA ASN A 38 -96.72 6.65 67.60
C ASN A 38 -95.79 7.39 66.63
N HIS A 39 -94.50 7.43 66.95
CA HIS A 39 -93.41 7.67 66.00
C HIS A 39 -92.69 6.36 65.69
N THR A 40 -92.43 6.07 64.40
CA THR A 40 -91.55 5.00 63.90
C THR A 40 -90.96 5.38 62.52
N PRO A 41 -89.79 4.83 62.11
CA PRO A 41 -88.57 5.55 61.68
C PRO A 41 -88.43 5.83 60.16
N PRO A 42 -87.40 6.58 59.69
CA PRO A 42 -87.24 6.91 58.28
C PRO A 42 -86.85 5.71 57.40
N ILE A 43 -87.40 5.70 56.18
CA ILE A 43 -87.13 4.73 55.10
C ILE A 43 -85.65 4.81 54.69
N GLN A 44 -84.88 3.75 54.90
CA GLN A 44 -83.53 3.62 54.33
C GLN A 44 -83.59 3.10 52.89
N SER A 45 -82.87 3.78 51.98
CA SER A 45 -82.79 3.43 50.56
C SER A 45 -82.15 2.05 50.35
N PRO A 46 -82.76 1.14 49.55
CA PRO A 46 -82.25 -0.22 49.32
C PRO A 46 -80.86 -0.24 48.66
N TRP A 47 -80.46 0.84 47.99
CA TRP A 47 -79.17 0.98 47.31
C TRP A 47 -77.96 0.91 48.24
N ARG A 48 -78.09 1.31 49.51
CA ARG A 48 -76.98 1.32 50.47
C ARG A 48 -76.52 -0.08 50.89
N ARG A 49 -77.37 -1.10 50.69
CA ARG A 49 -77.10 -2.51 51.06
C ARG A 49 -76.44 -3.32 49.94
N TRP A 50 -76.65 -2.92 48.68
CA TRP A 50 -76.13 -3.63 47.49
C TRP A 50 -74.84 -3.02 46.93
N PHE A 51 -74.55 -1.77 47.30
CA PHE A 51 -73.34 -1.06 46.89
C PHE A 51 -72.03 -1.85 47.07
N PRO A 52 -71.74 -2.50 48.22
CA PRO A 52 -70.49 -3.26 48.38
C PRO A 52 -70.43 -4.50 47.48
N ALA A 53 -71.54 -5.21 47.29
CA ALA A 53 -71.57 -6.41 46.43
C ALA A 53 -71.31 -6.06 44.95
N LEU A 54 -71.89 -4.94 44.47
CA LEU A 54 -71.64 -4.45 43.12
C LEU A 54 -70.18 -3.98 42.93
N SER A 55 -69.57 -3.33 43.94
CA SER A 55 -68.16 -2.94 43.85
C SER A 55 -67.20 -4.14 43.76
N PHE A 56 -67.47 -5.21 44.52
CA PHE A 56 -66.67 -6.44 44.44
C PHE A 56 -66.87 -7.15 43.09
N GLY A 57 -68.10 -7.18 42.55
CA GLY A 57 -68.38 -7.75 41.24
C GLY A 57 -67.64 -7.05 40.10
N VAL A 58 -67.62 -5.71 40.10
CA VAL A 58 -66.89 -4.91 39.10
C VAL A 58 -65.37 -5.13 39.21
N LEU A 59 -64.82 -5.21 40.43
CA LEU A 59 -63.39 -5.47 40.63
C LEU A 59 -62.99 -6.86 40.14
N LEU A 60 -63.80 -7.89 40.44
CA LEU A 60 -63.56 -9.25 39.95
C LEU A 60 -63.64 -9.32 38.43
N LEU A 61 -64.66 -8.70 37.82
CA LEU A 61 -64.77 -8.61 36.36
C LEU A 61 -63.54 -7.94 35.74
N GLY A 62 -63.07 -6.84 36.33
CA GLY A 62 -61.84 -6.16 35.91
C GLY A 62 -60.60 -7.06 36.00
N CYS A 63 -60.47 -7.85 37.07
CA CYS A 63 -59.39 -8.81 37.25
C CYS A 63 -59.44 -9.95 36.20
N PHE A 64 -60.63 -10.49 35.92
CA PHE A 64 -60.82 -11.49 34.87
C PHE A 64 -60.47 -10.96 33.48
N ILE A 65 -60.89 -9.74 33.14
CA ILE A 65 -60.52 -9.09 31.88
C ILE A 65 -59.01 -8.87 31.81
N ALA A 66 -58.39 -8.39 32.89
CA ALA A 66 -56.94 -8.20 32.95
C ALA A 66 -56.18 -9.52 32.76
N LEU A 67 -56.60 -10.60 33.41
CA LEU A 67 -56.02 -11.93 33.23
C LEU A 67 -56.22 -12.46 31.81
N ALA A 68 -57.39 -12.24 31.19
CA ALA A 68 -57.65 -12.64 29.80
C ALA A 68 -56.80 -11.85 28.80
N VAL A 69 -56.60 -10.56 29.02
CA VAL A 69 -55.67 -9.73 28.23
C VAL A 69 -54.24 -10.21 28.45
N GLN A 70 -53.85 -10.47 29.70
CA GLN A 70 -52.51 -10.95 30.06
C GLN A 70 -52.21 -12.32 29.44
N THR A 71 -53.17 -13.25 29.43
CA THR A 71 -52.97 -14.57 28.80
C THR A 71 -52.86 -14.45 27.29
N ASN A 72 -53.72 -13.63 26.65
CA ASN A 72 -53.65 -13.41 25.21
C ASN A 72 -52.30 -12.80 24.78
N GLN A 73 -51.79 -11.82 25.54
CA GLN A 73 -50.47 -11.22 25.31
C GLN A 73 -49.33 -12.24 25.46
N VAL A 74 -49.40 -13.14 26.44
CA VAL A 74 -48.38 -14.19 26.63
C VAL A 74 -48.38 -15.18 25.45
N PHE A 75 -49.56 -15.52 24.90
CA PHE A 75 -49.64 -16.38 23.72
C PHE A 75 -49.13 -15.67 22.46
N GLU A 76 -49.46 -14.39 22.27
CA GLU A 76 -48.99 -13.59 21.13
C GLU A 76 -47.47 -13.43 21.16
N LEU A 77 -46.91 -13.02 22.30
CA LEU A 77 -45.46 -12.94 22.51
C LEU A 77 -44.77 -14.30 22.34
N GLY A 78 -45.42 -15.39 22.74
CA GLY A 78 -44.93 -16.76 22.51
C GLY A 78 -44.81 -17.10 21.03
N ARG A 79 -45.85 -16.78 20.24
CA ARG A 79 -45.85 -16.97 18.78
C ARG A 79 -44.85 -16.07 18.08
N GLU A 80 -44.74 -14.80 18.50
CA GLU A 80 -43.73 -13.87 17.99
C GLU A 80 -42.32 -14.41 18.26
N ASN A 81 -42.04 -14.87 19.48
CA ASN A 81 -40.73 -15.46 19.83
C ASN A 81 -40.42 -16.70 18.99
N GLU A 82 -41.40 -17.58 18.77
CA GLU A 82 -41.23 -18.77 17.92
C GLU A 82 -40.98 -18.38 16.45
N SER A 83 -41.72 -17.41 15.92
CA SER A 83 -41.52 -16.89 14.56
C SER A 83 -40.15 -16.21 14.38
N LEU A 84 -39.71 -15.42 15.38
CA LEU A 84 -38.39 -14.80 15.41
C LEU A 84 -37.28 -15.85 15.47
N ARG A 85 -37.45 -16.90 16.28
CA ARG A 85 -36.51 -18.02 16.34
C ARG A 85 -36.41 -18.78 15.02
N ALA A 86 -37.54 -19.03 14.37
CA ALA A 86 -37.58 -19.65 13.04
C ALA A 86 -36.83 -18.76 12.02
N GLY A 87 -37.08 -17.45 12.04
CA GLY A 87 -36.37 -16.49 11.19
C GLY A 87 -34.86 -16.45 11.44
N THR A 88 -34.41 -16.47 12.71
CA THR A 88 -32.98 -16.54 13.03
C THR A 88 -32.35 -17.84 12.56
N ALA A 89 -33.03 -18.97 12.71
CA ALA A 89 -32.54 -20.27 12.24
C ALA A 89 -32.39 -20.29 10.71
N THR A 90 -33.34 -19.71 9.97
CA THR A 90 -33.23 -19.56 8.51
C THR A 90 -32.05 -18.68 8.10
N LEU A 91 -31.83 -17.56 8.79
CA LEU A 91 -30.67 -16.69 8.52
C LEU A 91 -29.35 -17.40 8.78
N ASP A 92 -29.26 -18.18 9.85
CA ASP A 92 -28.05 -18.94 10.17
C ASP A 92 -27.79 -20.04 9.14
N GLN A 93 -28.83 -20.71 8.64
CA GLN A 93 -28.71 -21.66 7.53
C GLN A 93 -28.16 -20.97 6.28
N LEU A 94 -28.74 -19.83 5.87
CA LEU A 94 -28.26 -19.08 4.70
C LEU A 94 -26.82 -18.61 4.87
N ARG A 95 -26.39 -18.26 6.09
CA ARG A 95 -24.98 -17.92 6.36
C ARG A 95 -24.05 -19.12 6.17
N GLN A 96 -24.46 -20.30 6.62
CA GLN A 96 -23.70 -21.54 6.43
C GLN A 96 -23.59 -21.90 4.94
N ASP A 97 -24.71 -21.86 4.21
CA ASP A 97 -24.74 -22.15 2.78
C ASP A 97 -23.86 -21.16 1.99
N ASN A 98 -23.91 -19.87 2.33
CA ASN A 98 -23.03 -18.86 1.72
C ASN A 98 -21.55 -19.13 2.05
N ALA A 99 -21.22 -19.53 3.27
CA ALA A 99 -19.85 -19.88 3.65
C ALA A 99 -19.35 -21.13 2.89
N GLU A 100 -20.23 -22.12 2.67
CA GLU A 100 -19.92 -23.30 1.86
C GLU A 100 -19.69 -22.96 0.39
N LEU A 101 -20.56 -22.13 -0.22
CA LEU A 101 -20.39 -21.65 -1.59
C LEU A 101 -19.08 -20.86 -1.76
N GLN A 102 -18.75 -19.99 -0.81
CA GLN A 102 -17.48 -19.27 -0.81
C GLN A 102 -16.29 -20.23 -0.77
N ARG A 103 -16.35 -21.25 0.10
CA ARG A 103 -15.30 -22.27 0.19
C ARG A 103 -15.13 -23.04 -1.12
N LEU A 104 -16.22 -23.47 -1.74
CA LEU A 104 -16.17 -24.17 -3.03
C LEU A 104 -15.61 -23.26 -4.13
N SER A 105 -16.03 -21.99 -4.17
CA SER A 105 -15.51 -21.03 -5.14
C SER A 105 -14.01 -20.75 -4.99
N ALA A 106 -13.50 -20.75 -3.75
CA ALA A 106 -12.07 -20.64 -3.49
C ALA A 106 -11.31 -21.88 -4.00
N MET A 107 -11.87 -23.08 -3.77
CA MET A 107 -11.26 -24.33 -4.26
C MET A 107 -11.20 -24.39 -5.79
N THR A 108 -12.23 -23.92 -6.50
CA THR A 108 -12.20 -23.86 -7.97
C THR A 108 -11.21 -22.82 -8.48
N GLN A 109 -11.12 -21.65 -7.84
CA GLN A 109 -10.13 -20.64 -8.19
C GLN A 109 -8.69 -21.13 -7.98
N ASP A 110 -8.45 -21.90 -6.92
CA ASP A 110 -7.14 -22.52 -6.67
C ASP A 110 -6.80 -23.57 -7.73
N ALA A 111 -7.76 -24.38 -8.17
CA ALA A 111 -7.58 -25.32 -9.27
C ALA A 111 -7.20 -24.59 -10.57
N ASP A 112 -7.96 -23.56 -10.95
CA ASP A 112 -7.67 -22.73 -12.14
C ASP A 112 -6.29 -22.04 -12.03
N ARG A 113 -5.87 -21.66 -10.81
CA ARG A 113 -4.54 -21.09 -10.57
C ARG A 113 -3.45 -22.11 -10.84
N ILE A 114 -3.58 -23.32 -10.32
CA ILE A 114 -2.60 -24.41 -10.52
C ILE A 114 -2.50 -24.78 -12.00
N GLU A 115 -3.61 -24.83 -12.74
CA GLU A 115 -3.59 -25.10 -14.19
C GLU A 115 -2.81 -24.03 -14.96
N ARG A 116 -3.05 -22.74 -14.67
CA ARG A 116 -2.28 -21.64 -15.28
C ARG A 116 -0.79 -21.69 -14.94
N GLU A 117 -0.46 -21.95 -13.66
CA GLU A 117 0.94 -22.12 -13.23
C GLU A 117 1.61 -23.31 -13.95
N HIS A 118 0.86 -24.39 -14.21
CA HIS A 118 1.35 -25.54 -14.95
C HIS A 118 1.62 -25.22 -16.43
N GLU A 119 0.70 -24.51 -17.09
CA GLU A 119 0.88 -24.05 -18.47
C GLU A 119 2.10 -23.12 -18.61
N GLU A 120 2.27 -22.20 -17.66
CA GLU A 120 3.44 -21.31 -17.62
C GLU A 120 4.73 -22.08 -17.43
N LEU A 121 4.74 -23.07 -16.53
CA LEU A 121 5.91 -23.93 -16.31
C LEU A 121 6.27 -24.74 -17.57
N LEU A 122 5.29 -25.27 -18.30
CA LEU A 122 5.53 -25.96 -19.58
C LEU A 122 6.10 -25.01 -20.63
N ARG A 123 5.57 -23.78 -20.73
CA ARG A 123 6.09 -22.75 -21.62
C ARG A 123 7.55 -22.41 -21.29
N LEU A 124 7.85 -22.13 -20.02
CA LEU A 124 9.21 -21.82 -19.57
C LEU A 124 10.18 -22.97 -19.84
N ARG A 125 9.76 -24.23 -19.66
CA ARG A 125 10.58 -25.39 -20.04
C ARG A 125 10.88 -25.42 -21.54
N GLY A 126 9.90 -25.08 -22.38
CA GLY A 126 10.08 -24.95 -23.82
C GLY A 126 11.09 -23.84 -24.19
N GLU A 127 10.98 -22.68 -23.54
CA GLU A 127 11.92 -21.57 -23.73
C GLU A 127 13.35 -21.93 -23.29
N VAL A 128 13.51 -22.60 -22.14
CA VAL A 128 14.82 -23.09 -21.68
C VAL A 128 15.42 -24.11 -22.66
N ALA A 129 14.62 -25.04 -23.19
CA ALA A 129 15.08 -26.00 -24.18
C ALA A 129 15.57 -25.30 -25.47
N ARG A 130 14.82 -24.30 -25.94
CA ARG A 130 15.20 -23.48 -27.10
C ARG A 130 16.49 -22.69 -26.87
N LEU A 131 16.62 -22.05 -25.71
CA LEU A 131 17.83 -21.29 -25.37
C LEU A 131 19.06 -22.19 -25.28
N ARG A 132 18.92 -23.40 -24.72
CA ARG A 132 20.01 -24.38 -24.70
C ARG A 132 20.45 -24.77 -26.11
N ALA A 133 19.51 -25.04 -27.01
CA ALA A 133 19.82 -25.33 -28.41
C ALA A 133 20.58 -24.16 -29.10
N GLN A 134 20.18 -22.91 -28.84
CA GLN A 134 20.89 -21.74 -29.37
C GLN A 134 22.31 -21.59 -28.81
N VAL A 135 22.52 -21.91 -27.52
CA VAL A 135 23.86 -21.91 -26.91
C VAL A 135 24.75 -22.98 -27.53
N GLU A 136 24.21 -24.17 -27.78
CA GLU A 136 24.92 -25.25 -28.47
C GLU A 136 25.27 -24.87 -29.92
N GLU A 137 24.34 -24.25 -30.65
CA GLU A 137 24.57 -23.74 -32.01
C GLU A 137 25.66 -22.67 -32.04
N LEU A 138 25.63 -21.71 -31.10
CA LEU A 138 26.67 -20.69 -30.96
C LEU A 138 28.04 -21.30 -30.63
N ALA A 139 28.08 -22.34 -29.81
CA ALA A 139 29.31 -23.05 -29.51
C ALA A 139 29.87 -23.77 -30.75
N ALA A 140 29.00 -24.44 -31.52
CA ALA A 140 29.36 -25.10 -32.78
C ALA A 140 29.90 -24.10 -33.81
N LEU A 141 29.21 -22.98 -34.02
CA LEU A 141 29.66 -21.92 -34.94
C LEU A 141 30.99 -21.29 -34.53
N ARG A 142 31.24 -21.15 -33.22
CA ARG A 142 32.54 -20.67 -32.73
C ARG A 142 33.65 -21.67 -32.98
N ALA A 143 33.39 -22.96 -32.77
CA ALA A 143 34.35 -24.03 -33.05
C ALA A 143 34.66 -24.09 -34.56
N GLU A 144 33.64 -23.97 -35.42
CA GLU A 144 33.81 -23.92 -36.88
C GLU A 144 34.62 -22.69 -37.32
N ASN A 145 34.33 -21.51 -36.76
CA ASN A 145 35.13 -20.31 -37.05
C ASN A 145 36.60 -20.47 -36.63
N GLN A 146 36.87 -21.09 -35.47
CA GLN A 146 38.24 -21.38 -35.03
C GLN A 146 38.92 -22.38 -35.96
N HIS A 147 38.20 -23.41 -36.40
CA HIS A 147 38.70 -24.38 -37.37
C HIS A 147 39.06 -23.72 -38.69
N LEU A 148 38.15 -22.92 -39.26
CA LEU A 148 38.38 -22.17 -40.49
C LEU A 148 39.54 -21.18 -40.36
N GLN A 149 39.69 -20.52 -39.20
CA GLN A 149 40.83 -19.65 -38.93
C GLN A 149 42.15 -20.44 -38.89
N ALA A 150 42.17 -21.61 -38.27
CA ALA A 150 43.35 -22.48 -38.26
C ALA A 150 43.69 -22.99 -39.67
N GLU A 151 42.69 -23.39 -40.46
CA GLU A 151 42.86 -23.81 -41.85
C GLU A 151 43.39 -22.67 -42.74
N ARG A 152 42.86 -21.45 -42.56
CA ARG A 152 43.38 -20.25 -43.24
C ARG A 152 44.82 -19.95 -42.83
N ALA A 153 45.17 -20.11 -41.55
CA ALA A 153 46.53 -19.89 -41.06
C ALA A 153 47.52 -20.91 -41.62
N THR A 154 47.14 -22.20 -41.71
CA THR A 154 47.98 -23.24 -42.32
C THR A 154 48.11 -23.06 -43.83
N ALA A 155 47.04 -22.69 -44.52
CA ALA A 155 47.08 -22.36 -45.95
C ALA A 155 48.00 -21.15 -46.23
N ALA A 156 47.93 -20.10 -45.40
CA ALA A 156 48.81 -18.94 -45.49
C ALA A 156 50.29 -19.32 -45.26
N ALA A 157 50.57 -20.15 -44.24
CA ALA A 157 51.92 -20.65 -43.97
C ALA A 157 52.48 -21.48 -45.13
N ASN A 158 51.67 -22.38 -45.72
CA ASN A 158 52.06 -23.21 -46.87
C ASN A 158 52.29 -22.39 -48.14
N ALA A 159 51.57 -21.28 -48.32
CA ALA A 159 51.76 -20.37 -49.44
C ALA A 159 53.02 -19.49 -49.32
N GLY A 160 53.80 -19.60 -48.23
CA GLY A 160 54.98 -18.76 -47.99
C GLY A 160 54.63 -17.29 -47.78
N LEU A 161 53.34 -16.98 -47.56
CA LEU A 161 52.87 -15.66 -47.16
C LEU A 161 53.25 -15.51 -45.68
N SER A 162 54.36 -14.82 -45.40
CA SER A 162 54.70 -14.40 -44.04
C SER A 162 53.57 -13.54 -43.53
N ALA A 163 52.77 -14.06 -42.58
CA ALA A 163 51.68 -13.37 -41.86
C ALA A 163 51.26 -12.08 -42.57
N GLU A 164 50.64 -12.24 -43.75
CA GLU A 164 50.11 -11.13 -44.52
C GLU A 164 49.24 -10.32 -43.56
N GLU A 165 49.65 -9.07 -43.32
CA GLU A 165 49.22 -8.18 -42.24
C GLU A 165 47.81 -8.52 -41.75
N ASP A 166 47.66 -8.96 -40.49
CA ASP A 166 46.33 -9.23 -39.92
C ASP A 166 45.44 -8.00 -40.21
N PRO A 167 44.46 -8.12 -41.13
CA PRO A 167 43.73 -6.96 -41.63
C PRO A 167 42.94 -6.31 -40.51
N LEU A 168 42.59 -7.06 -39.46
CA LEU A 168 41.96 -6.54 -38.26
C LEU A 168 42.96 -5.73 -37.43
N ALA A 169 44.17 -6.26 -37.18
CA ALA A 169 45.21 -5.52 -36.47
C ALA A 169 45.59 -4.22 -37.21
N ALA A 170 45.76 -4.28 -38.54
CA ALA A 170 46.02 -3.11 -39.37
C ALA A 170 44.86 -2.09 -39.33
N ALA A 171 43.61 -2.57 -39.36
CA ALA A 171 42.43 -1.71 -39.22
C ALA A 171 42.33 -1.08 -37.82
N GLN A 172 42.62 -1.82 -36.75
CA GLN A 172 42.66 -1.33 -35.38
C GLN A 172 43.74 -0.27 -35.20
N GLU A 173 44.94 -0.48 -35.74
CA GLU A 173 46.02 0.49 -35.65
C GLU A 173 45.70 1.78 -36.44
N LYS A 174 45.08 1.63 -37.62
CA LYS A 174 44.54 2.78 -38.37
C LYS A 174 43.47 3.54 -37.57
N ALA A 175 42.57 2.84 -36.89
CA ALA A 175 41.54 3.46 -36.05
C ALA A 175 42.16 4.24 -34.88
N LYS A 176 43.14 3.67 -34.17
CA LYS A 176 43.89 4.36 -33.10
C LYS A 176 44.59 5.62 -33.61
N ARG A 177 45.20 5.57 -34.80
CA ARG A 177 45.83 6.73 -35.43
C ARG A 177 44.83 7.84 -35.75
N ILE A 178 43.67 7.50 -36.33
CA ILE A 178 42.60 8.46 -36.63
C ILE A 178 42.11 9.12 -35.34
N GLN A 179 41.89 8.33 -34.29
CA GLN A 179 41.47 8.85 -33.00
C GLN A 179 42.55 9.75 -32.36
N CYS A 180 43.84 9.41 -32.52
CA CYS A 180 44.95 10.25 -32.09
C CYS A 180 44.94 11.63 -32.79
N VAL A 181 44.69 11.67 -34.10
CA VAL A 181 44.55 12.93 -34.85
C VAL A 181 43.35 13.73 -34.33
N ASN A 182 42.21 13.08 -34.08
CA ASN A 182 41.03 13.74 -33.54
C ASN A 182 41.29 14.33 -32.14
N ASN A 183 41.97 13.60 -31.27
CA ASN A 183 42.37 14.10 -29.95
C ASN A 183 43.26 15.34 -30.07
N LEU A 184 44.27 15.34 -30.95
CA LEU A 184 45.14 16.50 -31.18
C LEU A 184 44.36 17.70 -31.74
N LYS A 185 43.37 17.48 -32.62
CA LYS A 185 42.49 18.54 -33.10
C LYS A 185 41.64 19.14 -31.98
N GLN A 186 41.11 18.31 -31.08
CA GLN A 186 40.36 18.79 -29.92
C GLN A 186 41.25 19.59 -28.95
N VAL A 187 42.49 19.13 -28.74
CA VAL A 187 43.49 19.87 -27.95
C VAL A 187 43.81 21.23 -28.59
N GLY A 188 44.03 21.26 -29.91
CA GLY A 188 44.28 22.51 -30.64
C GLY A 188 43.07 23.46 -30.58
N LEU A 189 41.86 22.93 -30.78
CA LEU A 189 40.63 23.73 -30.68
C LEU A 189 40.45 24.32 -29.28
N ALA A 190 40.60 23.51 -28.23
CA ALA A 190 40.50 23.97 -26.85
C ALA A 190 41.54 25.05 -26.52
N ALA A 191 42.79 24.88 -26.99
CA ALA A 191 43.85 25.86 -26.80
C ALA A 191 43.51 27.22 -27.44
N ARG A 192 42.91 27.20 -28.63
CA ARG A 192 42.52 28.41 -29.36
C ARG A 192 41.28 29.10 -28.77
N ILE A 193 40.29 28.31 -28.32
CA ILE A 193 39.14 28.85 -27.58
C ILE A 193 39.65 29.57 -26.32
N TRP A 194 40.56 28.95 -25.58
CA TRP A 194 41.18 29.58 -24.42
C TRP A 194 41.95 30.86 -24.80
N ALA A 195 42.76 30.82 -25.86
CA ALA A 195 43.57 31.96 -26.31
C ALA A 195 42.74 33.21 -26.64
N SER A 196 41.52 33.03 -27.16
CA SER A 196 40.58 34.12 -27.46
C SER A 196 40.30 35.03 -26.27
N ASP A 197 40.35 34.49 -25.04
CA ASP A 197 40.13 35.25 -23.81
C ASP A 197 41.45 35.65 -23.12
N HIS A 198 42.60 35.28 -23.69
CA HIS A 198 43.92 35.35 -23.06
C HIS A 198 44.99 35.95 -23.99
N GLN A 199 44.67 37.09 -24.60
CA GLN A 199 45.61 37.90 -25.39
C GLN A 199 46.23 37.12 -26.58
N ASP A 200 45.45 36.23 -27.21
CA ASP A 200 45.85 35.42 -28.36
C ASP A 200 47.12 34.56 -28.09
N ALA A 201 47.37 34.22 -26.82
CA ALA A 201 48.43 33.31 -26.42
C ALA A 201 47.84 31.95 -26.06
N LEU A 202 48.45 30.86 -26.52
CA LEU A 202 48.02 29.51 -26.19
C LEU A 202 48.34 29.18 -24.71
N PRO A 203 47.60 28.24 -24.08
CA PRO A 203 47.86 27.79 -22.72
C PRO A 203 49.29 27.26 -22.52
N THR A 204 49.83 27.46 -21.32
CA THR A 204 51.18 26.99 -20.93
C THR A 204 51.23 25.53 -20.50
N ASP A 205 50.07 24.94 -20.22
CA ASP A 205 49.91 23.54 -19.83
C ASP A 205 48.47 23.08 -20.09
N PHE A 206 48.23 21.77 -20.03
CA PHE A 206 46.90 21.20 -20.31
C PHE A 206 45.85 21.51 -19.24
N VAL A 207 46.25 21.69 -17.97
CA VAL A 207 45.32 21.94 -16.87
C VAL A 207 44.76 23.37 -16.95
N THR A 208 45.58 24.32 -17.39
CA THR A 208 45.17 25.71 -17.61
C THR A 208 43.99 25.84 -18.60
N MET A 209 43.90 24.94 -19.59
CA MET A 209 42.75 24.86 -20.51
C MET A 209 41.75 23.73 -20.20
N SER A 210 41.71 23.24 -18.96
CA SER A 210 40.83 22.13 -18.57
C SER A 210 39.34 22.41 -18.76
N ASN A 211 38.91 23.67 -18.66
CA ASN A 211 37.52 24.07 -18.93
C ASN A 211 37.14 23.91 -20.41
N GLU A 212 38.09 24.15 -21.32
CA GLU A 212 37.88 24.00 -22.77
C GLU A 212 38.09 22.56 -23.24
N LEU A 213 38.91 21.80 -22.52
CA LEU A 213 39.10 20.38 -22.73
C LEU A 213 38.03 19.60 -21.94
N SER A 214 36.89 19.32 -22.59
CA SER A 214 35.74 18.63 -21.98
C SER A 214 36.07 17.38 -21.13
N THR A 215 37.18 16.68 -21.41
CA THR A 215 37.65 15.54 -20.60
C THR A 215 39.18 15.37 -20.69
N PRO A 216 39.87 14.98 -19.59
CA PRO A 216 41.30 14.69 -19.63
C PRO A 216 41.64 13.40 -20.41
N LYS A 217 40.64 12.58 -20.78
CA LYS A 217 40.84 11.41 -21.66
C LYS A 217 41.41 11.78 -23.03
N LEU A 218 41.16 13.01 -23.49
CA LEU A 218 41.72 13.54 -24.74
C LEU A 218 43.23 13.74 -24.70
N LEU A 219 43.86 13.66 -23.51
CA LEU A 219 45.31 13.82 -23.35
C LEU A 219 46.09 12.52 -23.48
N LEU A 220 45.40 11.39 -23.63
CA LEU A 220 45.98 10.06 -23.81
C LEU A 220 45.91 9.65 -25.28
N CYS A 221 47.01 9.11 -25.81
CA CYS A 221 47.02 8.50 -27.13
C CYS A 221 46.34 7.12 -27.06
N PRO A 222 45.44 6.76 -28.00
CA PRO A 222 44.79 5.45 -28.03
C PRO A 222 45.73 4.25 -28.20
N ALA A 223 46.96 4.49 -28.67
CA ALA A 223 48.01 3.48 -28.79
C ALA A 223 48.94 3.42 -27.56
N ASP A 224 48.76 4.31 -26.58
CA ASP A 224 49.52 4.27 -25.32
C ASP A 224 48.89 3.25 -24.37
N THR A 225 49.50 2.08 -24.27
CA THR A 225 49.09 1.01 -23.34
C THR A 225 49.80 1.08 -21.99
N ALA A 226 50.81 1.94 -21.85
CA ALA A 226 51.60 2.05 -20.63
C ALA A 226 50.94 2.97 -19.60
N ARG A 227 50.21 3.98 -20.05
CA ARG A 227 49.50 4.95 -19.19
C ARG A 227 48.01 4.63 -19.10
N LYS A 228 47.39 5.01 -17.97
CA LYS A 228 45.93 4.95 -17.79
C LYS A 228 45.34 6.35 -17.90
N ALA A 229 44.25 6.50 -18.65
CA ALA A 229 43.53 7.77 -18.75
C ALA A 229 42.92 8.16 -17.40
N ALA A 230 42.97 9.44 -17.05
CA ALA A 230 42.21 9.97 -15.93
C ALA A 230 40.71 10.01 -16.29
N TYR A 231 39.83 9.71 -15.34
CA TYR A 231 38.38 9.75 -15.57
C TYR A 231 37.83 11.18 -15.54
N ASN A 232 38.42 12.05 -14.73
CA ASN A 232 38.01 13.43 -14.50
C ASN A 232 39.24 14.29 -14.14
N TRP A 233 39.06 15.60 -14.12
CA TRP A 233 40.15 16.55 -13.85
C TRP A 233 40.60 16.53 -12.38
N GLN A 234 39.76 16.07 -11.44
CA GLN A 234 40.09 15.94 -10.02
C GLN A 234 41.12 14.83 -9.77
N GLU A 235 41.08 13.75 -10.57
CA GLU A 235 42.01 12.62 -10.52
C GLU A 235 43.23 12.82 -11.45
N PHE A 236 43.29 13.93 -12.18
CA PHE A 236 44.35 14.18 -13.15
C PHE A 236 45.67 14.57 -12.47
N GLY A 237 46.57 13.59 -12.32
CA GLY A 237 47.90 13.78 -11.73
C GLY A 237 49.04 13.99 -12.74
N GLY A 238 48.74 14.38 -13.99
CA GLY A 238 49.75 14.58 -15.05
C GLY A 238 50.37 13.30 -15.65
N ASN A 239 50.37 12.18 -14.92
CA ASN A 239 50.90 10.89 -15.40
C ASN A 239 50.04 10.21 -16.49
N SER A 240 48.85 10.75 -16.76
CA SER A 240 47.88 10.21 -17.73
C SER A 240 47.98 10.87 -19.12
N VAL A 241 49.10 11.54 -19.42
CA VAL A 241 49.29 12.30 -20.66
C VAL A 241 50.29 11.61 -21.57
N SER A 242 49.88 11.34 -22.82
CA SER A 242 50.78 10.83 -23.87
C SER A 242 51.32 11.93 -24.78
N TYR A 243 50.59 13.06 -24.90
CA TYR A 243 50.97 14.16 -25.77
C TYR A 243 51.96 15.10 -25.10
N GLN A 244 52.94 15.58 -25.86
CA GLN A 244 53.93 16.52 -25.36
C GLN A 244 53.63 17.92 -25.89
N MET A 245 53.46 18.88 -25.00
CA MET A 245 53.40 20.30 -25.35
C MET A 245 54.83 20.82 -25.60
N LEU A 246 55.07 21.37 -26.79
CA LEU A 246 56.39 21.86 -27.21
C LEU A 246 56.52 23.37 -27.10
N SER A 247 55.44 24.11 -27.38
CA SER A 247 55.45 25.57 -27.45
C SER A 247 54.39 26.18 -26.52
N PRO A 248 54.51 25.98 -25.19
CA PRO A 248 53.59 26.58 -24.23
C PRO A 248 53.62 28.11 -24.33
N GLY A 249 52.46 28.77 -24.28
CA GLY A 249 52.40 30.24 -24.38
C GLY A 249 52.68 30.79 -25.78
N ALA A 250 52.72 29.95 -26.83
CA ALA A 250 52.95 30.43 -28.18
C ALA A 250 51.83 31.41 -28.61
N PRO A 251 52.16 32.53 -29.28
CA PRO A 251 51.14 33.42 -29.81
C PRO A 251 50.47 32.81 -31.04
N GLU A 252 49.16 33.03 -31.22
CA GLU A 252 48.40 32.57 -32.39
C GLU A 252 48.93 33.16 -33.72
N THR A 253 49.73 34.23 -33.67
CA THR A 253 50.30 34.92 -34.83
C THR A 253 51.32 34.09 -35.62
N ASP A 254 51.85 32.98 -35.08
CA ASP A 254 52.80 32.11 -35.79
C ASP A 254 52.19 30.70 -36.00
N PRO A 255 51.33 30.55 -37.03
CA PRO A 255 50.50 29.36 -37.21
C PRO A 255 51.30 28.08 -37.47
N GLU A 256 52.52 28.19 -37.99
CA GLU A 256 53.37 27.05 -38.34
C GLU A 256 54.14 26.46 -37.15
N VAL A 257 54.03 27.08 -35.98
CA VAL A 257 54.69 26.58 -34.77
C VAL A 257 54.00 25.31 -34.31
N VAL A 258 54.79 24.28 -34.02
CA VAL A 258 54.32 23.03 -33.43
C VAL A 258 53.99 23.29 -31.96
N TYR A 259 52.71 23.20 -31.61
CA TYR A 259 52.23 23.39 -30.24
C TYR A 259 52.30 22.09 -29.44
N VAL A 260 51.81 20.99 -30.01
CA VAL A 260 51.69 19.70 -29.34
C VAL A 260 52.12 18.55 -30.26
N ARG A 261 52.72 17.48 -29.70
CA ARG A 261 53.11 16.29 -30.46
C ARG A 261 52.71 14.98 -29.81
N CYS A 262 52.47 13.97 -30.63
CA CYS A 262 52.35 12.58 -30.24
C CYS A 262 53.61 11.80 -30.67
N SER A 263 54.34 11.23 -29.72
CA SER A 263 55.55 10.44 -30.01
C SER A 263 55.25 9.02 -30.50
N ILE A 264 54.00 8.55 -30.41
CA ILE A 264 53.62 7.18 -30.80
C ILE A 264 53.23 7.13 -32.28
N HIS A 265 52.32 8.02 -32.71
CA HIS A 265 51.87 8.10 -34.11
C HIS A 265 52.62 9.13 -34.95
N ASN A 266 53.60 9.84 -34.37
CA ASN A 266 54.33 10.94 -34.99
C ASN A 266 53.42 12.05 -35.55
N ASN A 267 52.28 12.29 -34.90
CA ASN A 267 51.39 13.38 -35.27
C ASN A 267 51.74 14.64 -34.48
N VAL A 268 51.63 15.81 -35.12
CA VAL A 268 51.81 17.12 -34.50
C VAL A 268 50.57 17.97 -34.69
N GLY A 269 50.20 18.73 -33.66
CA GLY A 269 49.25 19.84 -33.75
C GLY A 269 50.01 21.16 -33.81
N LEU A 270 49.70 21.96 -34.82
CA LEU A 270 50.24 23.32 -34.98
C LEU A 270 49.38 24.34 -34.23
N VAL A 271 49.91 25.55 -34.07
CA VAL A 271 49.24 26.67 -33.39
C VAL A 271 47.90 27.03 -34.04
N ASP A 272 47.79 26.90 -35.37
CA ASP A 272 46.51 27.14 -36.08
C ASP A 272 45.42 26.07 -35.84
N GLY A 273 45.78 24.98 -35.14
CA GLY A 273 44.92 23.83 -34.88
C GLY A 273 44.94 22.74 -35.95
N SER A 274 45.72 22.91 -37.01
CA SER A 274 45.95 21.85 -38.01
C SER A 274 46.79 20.72 -37.41
N VAL A 275 46.55 19.50 -37.88
CA VAL A 275 47.28 18.31 -37.43
C VAL A 275 47.94 17.63 -38.62
N GLN A 276 49.23 17.36 -38.50
CA GLN A 276 50.05 16.75 -39.55
C GLN A 276 50.75 15.50 -39.02
N GLN A 277 50.87 14.47 -39.87
CA GLN A 277 51.70 13.32 -39.57
C GLN A 277 53.12 13.57 -40.08
N ILE A 278 54.11 13.44 -39.19
CA ILE A 278 55.52 13.53 -39.53
C ILE A 278 55.95 12.21 -40.18
N ASN A 279 56.34 12.27 -41.44
CA ASN A 279 56.95 11.17 -42.16
C ASN A 279 58.34 11.60 -42.65
N PRO A 280 59.38 10.75 -42.55
CA PRO A 280 60.70 11.06 -43.08
C PRO A 280 60.64 11.52 -44.55
N PRO A 281 61.42 12.54 -44.95
CA PRO A 281 62.49 13.20 -44.19
C PRO A 281 62.03 14.34 -43.26
N VAL A 282 60.73 14.65 -43.22
CA VAL A 282 60.20 15.74 -42.39
C VAL A 282 60.44 15.44 -40.91
N ARG A 283 60.84 16.45 -40.15
CA ARG A 283 61.10 16.36 -38.70
C ARG A 283 60.75 17.66 -37.99
N VAL A 284 60.54 17.57 -36.68
CA VAL A 284 60.35 18.74 -35.82
C VAL A 284 61.71 19.21 -35.34
N GLU A 285 62.09 20.43 -35.70
CA GLU A 285 63.32 21.08 -35.24
C GLU A 285 63.03 22.44 -34.64
N LYS A 286 63.93 22.91 -33.78
CA LYS A 286 63.85 24.23 -33.17
C LYS A 286 64.58 25.23 -34.07
N VAL A 287 63.83 26.04 -34.82
CA VAL A 287 64.32 27.08 -35.73
C VAL A 287 64.00 28.44 -35.09
N ASP A 288 65.01 29.28 -34.88
CA ASP A 288 64.87 30.60 -34.24
C ASP A 288 64.11 30.57 -32.90
N GLY A 289 64.36 29.52 -32.12
CA GLY A 289 63.72 29.34 -30.81
C GLY A 289 62.32 28.71 -30.85
N LYS A 290 61.75 28.45 -32.03
CA LYS A 290 60.40 27.91 -32.22
C LYS A 290 60.43 26.52 -32.84
N PHE A 291 59.57 25.62 -32.38
CA PHE A 291 59.47 24.28 -32.98
C PHE A 291 58.70 24.37 -34.29
N LYS A 292 59.34 23.99 -35.41
CA LYS A 292 58.75 24.00 -36.75
C LYS A 292 59.00 22.67 -37.47
N LEU A 293 58.20 22.40 -38.48
CA LEU A 293 58.41 21.27 -39.39
C LEU A 293 59.46 21.65 -40.44
N VAL A 294 60.52 20.86 -40.53
CA VAL A 294 61.63 21.05 -41.48
C VAL A 294 61.75 19.81 -42.34
N ARG A 295 62.00 19.99 -43.64
CA ARG A 295 62.18 18.92 -44.62
C ARG A 295 63.64 18.55 -44.82
#